data_AF-A0A3D4M6H5-F1
#
_entry.id   AF-A0A3D4M6H5-F1
#
_cell.length_a   1.000
_cell.length_b   1.000
_cell.length_c   1.000
_cell.angle_alpha   90.00
_cell.angle_beta   90.00
_cell.angle_gamma   90.00
#
_symmetry.space_group_name_H-M   'P 1'
#
loop_
_entity.id
_entity.type
_entity.pdbx_description
1 polymer ?
#
loop_
_entity_poly.entity_id
_entity_poly.type
_entity_poly.pdbx_seq_one_letter_code
_entity_poly.pdbx_strand_id
1 'polypeptide(L)'
;MIKSAGILLLLFISSSFATAQVREISLNVGDSLSLGTCTDSSQFAHIDLMIKTRWPNPDATYDTLSGKGFYNWYFDGDVDSRRLPCSYEGGRFRIAAFHVYANEDGSQRTVIFGQFIDNATVLWIEIEKAIESGEVIP
;
A
#
# COMPACT_ATOMS: atom_id res chain seq x y z
N MET A 1 37.44 5.70 66.16
CA MET A 1 37.58 5.93 64.70
C MET A 1 36.25 5.56 64.03
N ILE A 2 35.95 6.24 62.93
CA ILE A 2 34.62 6.63 62.44
C ILE A 2 33.78 5.45 61.90
N LYS A 3 32.49 5.44 62.26
CA LYS A 3 31.42 4.62 61.65
C LYS A 3 31.14 5.16 60.24
N SER A 4 31.31 4.36 59.19
CA SER A 4 30.91 4.77 57.84
C SER A 4 29.57 4.13 57.47
N ALA A 5 28.58 5.02 57.34
CA ALA A 5 27.24 4.78 56.87
C ALA A 5 27.22 4.40 55.37
N GLY A 6 26.21 3.63 54.99
CA GLY A 6 26.03 3.10 53.64
C GLY A 6 25.55 4.12 52.61
N ILE A 7 25.67 3.72 51.35
CA ILE A 7 25.02 4.35 50.21
C ILE A 7 24.39 3.22 49.39
N LEU A 8 23.06 3.12 49.42
CA LEU A 8 22.27 2.26 48.55
C LEU A 8 21.93 3.08 47.30
N LEU A 9 22.52 2.73 46.16
CA LEU A 9 22.31 3.39 44.88
C LEU A 9 21.09 2.77 44.18
N LEU A 10 19.97 3.47 44.18
CA LEU A 10 18.76 3.11 43.41
C LEU A 10 18.90 3.58 41.96
N LEU A 11 19.13 2.64 41.05
CA LEU A 11 19.10 2.86 39.59
C LEU A 11 17.64 3.02 39.13
N PHE A 12 17.26 4.25 38.77
CA PHE A 12 16.01 4.52 38.04
C PHE A 12 16.17 4.02 36.60
N ILE A 13 15.45 2.95 36.25
CA ILE A 13 15.33 2.47 34.88
C ILE A 13 14.21 3.27 34.21
N SER A 14 14.59 4.25 33.39
CA SER A 14 13.66 5.02 32.57
C SER A 14 13.20 4.17 31.38
N SER A 15 12.06 3.49 31.53
CA SER A 15 11.41 2.79 30.41
C SER A 15 10.81 3.81 29.44
N SER A 16 11.55 4.17 28.40
CA SER A 16 11.01 4.95 27.29
C SER A 16 10.07 4.07 26.47
N PHE A 17 8.77 4.13 26.77
CA PHE A 17 7.74 3.61 25.88
C PHE A 17 7.68 4.50 24.65
N ALA A 18 8.31 4.06 23.55
CA ALA A 18 8.09 4.66 22.25
C ALA A 18 6.67 4.30 21.80
N THR A 19 5.75 5.25 21.85
CA THR A 19 4.47 5.12 21.17
C THR A 19 4.74 5.18 19.66
N ALA A 20 4.54 4.05 18.97
CA ALA A 20 4.49 4.05 17.52
C ALA A 20 3.37 5.00 17.08
N GLN A 21 3.73 6.13 16.47
CA GLN A 21 2.74 7.05 15.93
C GLN A 21 2.12 6.37 14.70
N VAL A 22 0.88 5.89 14.84
CA VAL A 22 0.08 5.43 13.71
C VAL A 22 -0.16 6.66 12.84
N ARG A 23 0.55 6.74 11.72
CA ARG A 23 0.38 7.81 10.74
C ARG A 23 -0.94 7.55 10.02
N GLU A 24 -1.97 8.31 10.36
CA GLU A 24 -3.27 8.25 9.69
C GLU A 24 -3.13 8.90 8.30
N ILE A 25 -2.93 8.08 7.27
CA ILE A 25 -2.78 8.55 5.88
C ILE A 25 -4.18 8.55 5.26
N SER A 26 -4.70 9.75 4.98
CA SER A 26 -5.98 9.92 4.28
C SER A 26 -5.73 9.94 2.77
N LEU A 27 -6.25 8.94 2.06
CA LEU A 27 -6.16 8.79 0.61
C LEU A 27 -7.57 8.75 0.01
N ASN A 28 -7.75 9.37 -1.16
CA ASN A 28 -9.02 9.44 -1.88
C ASN A 28 -8.89 8.97 -3.33
N VAL A 29 -10.01 8.62 -3.95
CA VAL A 29 -10.06 8.36 -5.39
C VAL A 29 -9.66 9.63 -6.13
N GLY A 30 -8.79 9.50 -7.14
CA GLY A 30 -8.23 10.60 -7.90
C GLY A 30 -6.90 11.14 -7.37
N ASP A 31 -6.52 10.83 -6.12
CA ASP A 31 -5.22 11.22 -5.58
C ASP A 31 -4.08 10.60 -6.41
N SER A 32 -2.98 11.35 -6.55
CA SER A 32 -1.82 10.94 -7.34
C SER A 32 -0.65 10.61 -6.43
N LEU A 33 -0.28 9.33 -6.36
CA LEU A 33 0.84 8.85 -5.55
C LEU A 33 2.06 8.56 -6.42
N SER A 34 3.21 8.39 -5.78
CA SER A 34 4.47 8.04 -6.46
C SER A 34 4.95 6.65 -6.04
N LEU A 35 5.53 5.93 -6.98
CA LEU A 35 6.29 4.71 -6.72
C LEU A 35 7.65 5.11 -6.15
N GLY A 36 7.92 4.65 -4.94
CA GLY A 36 9.18 4.88 -4.24
C GLY A 36 10.25 3.89 -4.65
N THR A 37 11.13 3.54 -3.71
CA THR A 37 12.33 2.75 -4.00
C THR A 37 12.00 1.27 -4.10
N CYS A 38 12.52 0.61 -5.13
CA CYS A 38 12.49 -0.83 -5.29
C CYS A 38 13.70 -1.43 -4.56
N THR A 39 13.55 -1.75 -3.27
CA THR A 39 14.68 -1.87 -2.33
C THR A 39 15.52 -3.14 -2.48
N ASP A 40 14.95 -4.31 -2.81
CA ASP A 40 15.66 -5.59 -2.61
C ASP A 40 15.44 -6.69 -3.66
N SER A 41 14.75 -6.41 -4.75
CA SER A 41 14.54 -7.40 -5.82
C SER A 41 14.36 -6.69 -7.14
N SER A 42 14.43 -7.37 -8.29
CA SER A 42 14.12 -6.77 -9.60
C SER A 42 12.66 -6.25 -9.73
N GLN A 43 11.86 -6.38 -8.66
CA GLN A 43 10.42 -6.15 -8.60
C GLN A 43 10.00 -5.56 -7.24
N PHE A 44 8.85 -4.90 -7.22
CA PHE A 44 8.16 -4.47 -6.00
C PHE A 44 7.54 -5.69 -5.30
N ALA A 45 7.53 -5.69 -3.96
CA ALA A 45 7.01 -6.78 -3.13
C ALA A 45 5.51 -6.65 -2.85
N HIS A 46 4.97 -5.43 -2.84
CA HIS A 46 3.58 -5.12 -2.46
C HIS A 46 2.75 -4.53 -3.59
N ILE A 47 3.32 -4.52 -4.81
CA ILE A 47 2.67 -3.96 -6.00
C ILE A 47 2.69 -4.97 -7.14
N ASP A 48 1.50 -5.32 -7.61
CA ASP A 48 1.30 -6.15 -8.79
C ASP A 48 0.80 -5.32 -9.97
N LEU A 49 1.26 -5.67 -11.16
CA LEU A 49 0.73 -5.20 -12.41
C LEU A 49 -0.32 -6.21 -12.92
N MET A 50 -1.55 -5.74 -13.04
CA MET A 50 -2.68 -6.45 -13.63
C MET A 50 -2.84 -6.00 -15.08
N ILE A 51 -3.01 -6.96 -15.98
CA ILE A 51 -3.13 -6.73 -17.43
C ILE A 51 -4.36 -7.49 -17.91
N LYS A 52 -5.33 -6.78 -18.46
CA LYS A 52 -6.53 -7.41 -19.03
C LYS A 52 -6.17 -8.12 -20.34
N THR A 53 -6.42 -9.43 -20.43
CA THR A 53 -5.97 -10.26 -21.56
C THR A 53 -7.06 -10.69 -22.53
N ARG A 54 -8.34 -10.50 -22.19
CA ARG A 54 -9.47 -10.67 -23.10
C ARG A 54 -10.32 -9.41 -23.19
N TRP A 55 -11.10 -9.32 -24.28
CA TRP A 55 -11.85 -8.13 -24.67
C TRP A 55 -12.68 -7.55 -23.51
N PRO A 56 -12.49 -6.27 -23.14
CA PRO A 56 -13.33 -5.62 -22.15
C PRO A 56 -14.77 -5.57 -22.66
N ASN A 57 -15.73 -5.78 -21.76
CA ASN A 57 -17.12 -5.47 -22.03
C ASN A 57 -17.23 -3.97 -22.39
N PRO A 58 -17.58 -3.62 -23.65
CA PRO A 58 -17.57 -2.22 -24.10
C PRO A 58 -18.64 -1.36 -23.39
N ASP A 59 -19.65 -2.00 -22.81
CA ASP A 59 -20.73 -1.34 -22.08
C ASP A 59 -20.45 -1.22 -20.58
N ALA A 60 -19.42 -1.91 -20.08
CA ALA A 60 -19.03 -1.83 -18.69
C ALA A 60 -18.40 -0.46 -18.42
N THR A 61 -18.88 0.21 -17.38
CA THR A 61 -18.35 1.48 -16.88
C THR A 61 -18.27 1.45 -15.35
N TYR A 62 -17.52 2.38 -14.77
CA TYR A 62 -17.49 2.61 -13.34
C TYR A 62 -17.52 4.11 -13.05
N ASP A 63 -17.90 4.50 -11.84
CA ASP A 63 -17.88 5.91 -11.42
C ASP A 63 -16.44 6.34 -11.13
N THR A 64 -15.88 7.18 -11.99
CA THR A 64 -14.48 7.64 -11.89
C THR A 64 -14.24 8.62 -10.75
N LEU A 65 -15.29 9.23 -10.17
CA LEU A 65 -15.17 10.13 -9.03
C LEU A 65 -15.11 9.36 -7.70
N SER A 66 -15.89 8.29 -7.60
CA SER A 66 -15.97 7.49 -6.36
C SER A 66 -15.22 6.15 -6.42
N GLY A 67 -14.80 5.71 -7.60
CA GLY A 67 -14.24 4.38 -7.85
C GLY A 67 -15.29 3.26 -7.80
N LYS A 68 -16.56 3.58 -7.58
CA LYS A 68 -17.63 2.58 -7.42
C LYS A 68 -17.83 1.78 -8.71
N GLY A 69 -17.80 0.46 -8.58
CA GLY A 69 -17.98 -0.48 -9.70
C GLY A 69 -16.68 -0.82 -10.43
N PHE A 70 -15.54 -0.22 -10.07
CA PHE A 70 -14.25 -0.46 -10.72
C PHE A 70 -13.86 -1.94 -10.74
N TYR A 71 -14.00 -2.63 -9.60
CA TYR A 71 -13.60 -4.03 -9.50
C TYR A 71 -14.32 -4.89 -10.54
N ASN A 72 -15.64 -4.77 -10.61
CA ASN A 72 -16.44 -5.51 -11.59
C ASN A 72 -16.09 -5.08 -13.02
N TRP A 73 -15.91 -3.79 -13.27
CA TRP A 73 -15.52 -3.27 -14.58
C TRP A 73 -14.18 -3.83 -15.07
N TYR A 74 -13.16 -3.85 -14.22
CA TYR A 74 -11.81 -4.27 -14.60
C TYR A 74 -11.64 -5.79 -14.59
N PHE A 75 -12.12 -6.46 -13.55
CA PHE A 75 -11.91 -7.91 -13.34
C PHE A 75 -13.04 -8.79 -13.91
N ASP A 76 -14.04 -8.22 -14.58
CA ASP A 76 -14.92 -9.00 -15.47
C ASP A 76 -14.12 -9.44 -16.71
N GLY A 77 -13.79 -10.74 -16.75
CA GLY A 77 -12.97 -11.40 -17.78
C GLY A 77 -11.66 -11.97 -17.26
N ASP A 78 -10.76 -12.27 -18.19
CA ASP A 78 -9.43 -12.79 -17.86
C ASP A 78 -8.45 -11.63 -17.61
N VAL A 79 -7.68 -11.77 -16.53
CA VAL A 79 -6.63 -10.83 -16.13
C VAL A 79 -5.37 -11.63 -15.83
N ASP A 80 -4.28 -11.25 -16.49
CA ASP A 80 -2.95 -11.73 -16.13
C ASP A 80 -2.37 -10.82 -15.05
N SER A 81 -1.58 -11.40 -14.15
CA SER A 81 -0.92 -10.67 -13.07
C SER A 81 0.56 -11.03 -12.98
N ARG A 82 1.38 -10.04 -12.59
CA ARG A 82 2.79 -10.22 -12.26
C ARG A 82 3.24 -9.13 -11.29
N ARG A 83 4.30 -9.35 -10.50
CA ARG A 83 4.90 -8.28 -9.70
C ARG A 83 5.34 -7.12 -10.59
N LEU A 84 5.17 -5.89 -10.12
CA LEU A 84 5.63 -4.71 -10.83
C LEU A 84 7.16 -4.72 -10.89
N PRO A 85 7.81 -4.56 -12.06
CA PRO A 85 9.25 -4.50 -12.14
C PRO A 85 9.78 -3.14 -11.65
N CYS A 86 11.02 -3.11 -11.12
CA CYS A 86 11.63 -1.86 -10.64
C CYS A 86 11.80 -0.77 -11.71
N SER A 87 11.65 -1.10 -12.99
CA SER A 87 11.67 -0.10 -14.07
C SER A 87 10.58 0.97 -13.93
N TYR A 88 9.60 0.77 -13.05
CA TYR A 88 8.55 1.74 -12.72
C TYR A 88 8.89 2.64 -11.53
N GLU A 89 10.05 2.46 -10.89
CA GLU A 89 10.52 3.31 -9.79
C GLU A 89 10.46 4.81 -10.18
N GLY A 90 9.99 5.64 -9.25
CA GLY A 90 9.76 7.07 -9.46
C GLY A 90 8.52 7.41 -10.31
N GLY A 91 7.84 6.40 -10.87
CA GLY A 91 6.60 6.57 -11.63
C GLY A 91 5.46 7.12 -10.77
N ARG A 92 4.47 7.75 -11.41
CA ARG A 92 3.27 8.27 -10.74
C ARG A 92 2.02 7.56 -11.24
N PHE A 93 1.08 7.31 -10.35
CA PHE A 93 -0.21 6.70 -10.67
C PHE A 93 -1.33 7.43 -9.95
N ARG A 94 -2.55 7.30 -10.48
CA ARG A 94 -3.77 7.80 -9.82
C ARG A 94 -4.53 6.67 -9.16
N ILE A 95 -5.10 6.94 -7.99
CA ILE A 95 -6.02 6.03 -7.33
C ILE A 95 -7.32 5.98 -8.12
N ALA A 96 -7.66 4.81 -8.66
CA ALA A 96 -8.90 4.57 -9.39
C ALA A 96 -10.01 4.05 -8.47
N ALA A 97 -9.67 3.20 -7.48
CA ALA A 97 -10.62 2.64 -6.53
C ALA A 97 -9.91 2.01 -5.32
N PHE A 98 -10.70 1.73 -4.29
CA PHE A 98 -10.31 0.98 -3.10
C PHE A 98 -11.07 -0.34 -3.03
N HIS A 99 -10.44 -1.34 -2.42
CA HIS A 99 -11.09 -2.57 -2.01
C HIS A 99 -10.55 -3.03 -0.67
N VAL A 100 -11.44 -3.44 0.23
CA VAL A 100 -11.05 -3.98 1.54
C VAL A 100 -11.27 -5.48 1.51
N TYR A 101 -10.20 -6.24 1.76
CA TYR A 101 -10.26 -7.69 1.88
C TYR A 101 -10.17 -8.08 3.35
N ALA A 102 -10.99 -9.05 3.76
CA ALA A 102 -10.79 -9.74 5.03
C ALA A 102 -9.70 -10.81 4.86
N ASN A 103 -8.76 -10.86 5.80
CA ASN A 103 -7.76 -11.91 5.92
C ASN A 103 -8.35 -13.10 6.70
N GLU A 104 -7.68 -14.25 6.64
CA GLU A 104 -8.11 -15.48 7.32
C GLU A 104 -8.19 -15.34 8.84
N ASP A 105 -7.34 -14.49 9.42
CA ASP A 105 -7.30 -14.18 10.86
C ASP A 105 -8.36 -13.15 11.30
N GLY A 106 -9.20 -12.67 10.36
CA GLY A 106 -10.23 -11.66 10.61
C GLY A 106 -9.72 -10.21 10.56
N SER A 107 -8.42 -9.97 10.38
CA SER A 107 -7.90 -8.64 10.09
C SER A 107 -8.32 -8.20 8.69
N GLN A 108 -8.22 -6.90 8.40
CA GLN A 108 -8.52 -6.35 7.08
C GLN A 108 -7.24 -5.86 6.41
N ARG A 109 -7.18 -5.96 5.08
CA ARG A 109 -6.16 -5.29 4.28
C ARG A 109 -6.84 -4.41 3.23
N THR A 110 -6.34 -3.19 3.11
CA THR A 110 -6.78 -2.26 2.07
C THR A 110 -5.93 -2.45 0.82
N VAL A 111 -6.60 -2.64 -0.31
CA VAL A 111 -6.00 -2.64 -1.64
C VAL A 111 -6.41 -1.38 -2.37
N ILE A 112 -5.44 -0.73 -3.00
CA ILE A 112 -5.66 0.36 -3.94
C ILE A 112 -5.47 -0.17 -5.36
N PHE A 113 -6.40 0.21 -6.23
CA PHE A 113 -6.23 0.06 -7.67
C PHE A 113 -5.67 1.36 -8.25
N GLY A 114 -4.42 1.32 -8.70
CA GLY A 114 -3.76 2.44 -9.34
C GLY A 114 -3.84 2.34 -10.86
N GLN A 115 -3.93 3.47 -11.55
CA GLN A 115 -3.82 3.53 -13.01
C GLN A 115 -2.69 4.47 -13.43
N PHE A 116 -1.89 4.02 -14.38
CA PHE A 116 -1.07 4.90 -15.19
C PHE A 116 -1.96 5.61 -16.23
N ILE A 117 -1.37 6.45 -17.08
CA ILE A 117 -2.13 7.17 -18.12
C ILE A 117 -2.79 6.20 -19.13
N ASP A 118 -2.36 4.93 -19.20
CA ASP A 118 -3.04 3.88 -19.94
C ASP A 118 -4.08 3.12 -19.09
N ASN A 119 -5.24 2.83 -19.68
CA ASN A 119 -6.37 2.19 -18.98
C ASN A 119 -6.34 0.64 -19.06
N ALA A 120 -5.38 0.08 -19.79
CA ALA A 120 -5.29 -1.37 -20.01
C ALA A 120 -4.58 -2.08 -18.85
N THR A 121 -3.76 -1.35 -18.10
CA THR A 121 -3.03 -1.88 -16.95
C THR A 121 -3.49 -1.24 -15.65
N VAL A 122 -3.51 -2.04 -14.59
CA VAL A 122 -3.88 -1.59 -13.24
C VAL A 122 -2.82 -2.06 -12.26
N LEU A 123 -2.40 -1.17 -11.38
CA LEU A 123 -1.62 -1.53 -10.21
C LEU A 123 -2.56 -2.06 -9.13
N TRP A 124 -2.28 -3.24 -8.61
CA TRP A 124 -2.89 -3.74 -7.38
C TRP A 124 -1.89 -3.52 -6.24
N ILE A 125 -2.25 -2.72 -5.26
CA ILE A 125 -1.32 -2.22 -4.24
C ILE A 125 -1.85 -2.59 -2.85
N GLU A 126 -1.11 -3.38 -2.09
CA GLU A 126 -1.35 -3.54 -0.64
C GLU A 126 -0.85 -2.27 0.09
N ILE A 127 -1.70 -1.25 0.17
CA ILE A 127 -1.25 0.13 0.39
C ILE A 127 -0.49 0.37 1.69
N GLU A 128 -0.94 -0.23 2.80
CA GLU A 128 -0.31 -0.05 4.11
C GLU A 128 1.14 -0.56 4.08
N LYS A 129 1.34 -1.81 3.62
CA LYS A 129 2.68 -2.40 3.50
C LYS A 129 3.54 -1.69 2.46
N ALA A 130 2.95 -1.26 1.35
CA ALA A 130 3.67 -0.53 0.31
C ALA A 130 4.19 0.83 0.82
N ILE A 131 3.45 1.51 1.70
CA ILE A 131 3.93 2.74 2.33
C ILE A 131 4.98 2.44 3.41
N GLU A 132 4.74 1.43 4.25
CA GLU A 132 5.68 1.04 5.31
C GLU A 132 7.05 0.62 4.77
N SER A 133 7.07 -0.06 3.63
CA SER A 133 8.29 -0.49 2.93
C SER A 133 8.94 0.62 2.09
N GLY A 134 8.25 1.75 1.87
CA GLY A 134 8.72 2.84 1.02
C GLY A 134 8.50 2.61 -0.49
N GLU A 135 7.76 1.57 -0.87
CA GLU A 135 7.37 1.29 -2.26
C GLU A 135 6.34 2.29 -2.80
N VAL A 136 5.54 2.91 -1.92
CA VAL A 136 4.60 3.98 -2.26
C VAL A 136 4.83 5.21 -1.39
N ILE A 137 4.88 6.37 -2.04
CA ILE A 137 5.01 7.68 -1.42
C ILE A 137 3.70 8.45 -1.67
N PRO A 138 2.88 8.67 -0.63
CA PRO A 138 1.66 9.47 -0.69
C PRO A 138 1.89 10.94 -1.06
#